data_AF-A0A3L7TJD8-F1
#
_entry.id   AF-A0A3L7TJD8-F1
#
_cell.length_a   1.000
_cell.length_b   1.000
_cell.length_c   1.000
_cell.angle_alpha   90.00
_cell.angle_beta   90.00
_cell.angle_gamma   90.00
#
_symmetry.space_group_name_H-M   'P 1'
#
loop_
_entity.id
_entity.type
_entity.pdbx_description
1 polymer ?
#
loop_
_entity_poly.entity_id
_entity_poly.type
_entity_poly.pdbx_seq_one_letter_code
_entity_poly.pdbx_strand_id
1 'polypeptide(L)'
;MGKLNTADNALARAMRIIHAQRREAQRCTRRVRGASKLTALLARVETSLFGYRMPDPRVLIMQAQWRRDDISSYCSRCATTLVQFEEASGGCAECRGRKLGFDAAVRLGRYAPPLSQWVPAIKHRAWRSMGRVLGAQLGEQIRAAVDDGKFEFPDAVVGVPSHWTRRLLRGIAHAEFIADEVAQTLALPRINPLFVPLRTRQTGRNRSQRLHSQRLFQTRANAPPLLGLRIVLVDDVKTTGRTLACAARVLKEAGARTVIVAALAVADPPNRNCRPVGLRMGR
;
A
#
# COMPACT_ATOMS: atom_id res chain seq x y z
N MET A 1 34.89 -19.64 19.02
CA MET A 1 34.94 -18.16 18.84
C MET A 1 34.68 -17.73 17.38
N GLY A 2 33.55 -18.11 16.74
CA GLY A 2 33.35 -17.89 15.29
C GLY A 2 31.98 -17.39 14.82
N LYS A 3 31.04 -17.06 15.73
CA LYS A 3 29.65 -16.71 15.34
C LYS A 3 29.27 -15.23 15.43
N LEU A 4 30.13 -14.38 16.00
CA LEU A 4 29.87 -12.93 16.11
C LEU A 4 30.26 -12.14 14.85
N ASN A 5 31.16 -12.67 14.01
CA ASN A 5 31.75 -11.90 12.90
C ASN A 5 30.90 -11.89 11.60
N THR A 6 29.84 -12.71 11.53
CA THR A 6 28.98 -12.82 10.33
C THR A 6 27.77 -11.89 10.37
N ALA A 7 27.22 -11.62 11.57
CA ALA A 7 26.08 -10.71 11.75
C ALA A 7 26.48 -9.23 11.55
N ASP A 8 27.63 -8.82 12.08
CA ASP A 8 28.16 -7.46 11.89
C ASP A 8 28.52 -7.18 10.43
N ASN A 9 29.01 -8.20 9.71
CA ASN A 9 29.28 -8.09 8.28
C ASN A 9 28.00 -7.97 7.43
N ALA A 10 26.89 -8.59 7.85
CA ALA A 10 25.60 -8.46 7.18
C ALA A 10 24.99 -7.06 7.39
N LEU A 11 25.07 -6.53 8.61
CA LEU A 11 24.59 -5.18 8.96
C LEU A 11 25.41 -4.10 8.22
N ALA A 12 26.74 -4.21 8.22
CA ALA A 12 27.62 -3.29 7.50
C ALA A 12 27.41 -3.32 5.98
N ARG A 13 26.98 -4.46 5.42
CA ARG A 13 26.68 -4.62 3.99
C ARG A 13 25.29 -4.05 3.67
N ALA A 14 24.30 -4.23 4.55
CA ALA A 14 22.98 -3.62 4.44
C ALA A 14 23.02 -2.09 4.51
N MET A 15 23.79 -1.52 5.45
CA MET A 15 23.95 -0.06 5.57
C MET A 15 24.62 0.55 4.33
N ARG A 16 25.63 -0.11 3.74
CA ARG A 16 26.25 0.32 2.47
C ARG A 16 25.27 0.33 1.31
N ILE A 17 24.38 -0.65 1.23
CA ILE A 17 23.32 -0.72 0.21
C ILE A 17 22.28 0.40 0.42
N ILE A 18 21.88 0.66 1.67
CA ILE A 18 20.96 1.76 2.01
C ILE A 18 21.56 3.11 1.62
N HIS A 19 22.85 3.34 1.90
CA HIS A 19 23.54 4.56 1.50
C HIS A 19 23.69 4.69 -0.03
N ALA A 20 23.93 3.57 -0.74
CA ALA A 20 23.97 3.55 -2.20
C ALA A 20 22.60 3.88 -2.82
N GLN A 21 21.52 3.29 -2.29
CA GLN A 21 20.14 3.57 -2.71
C GLN A 21 19.73 5.01 -2.39
N ARG A 22 20.17 5.58 -1.26
CA ARG A 22 19.96 6.99 -0.91
C ARG A 22 20.67 7.92 -1.91
N ARG A 23 21.89 7.59 -2.33
CA ARG A 23 22.63 8.33 -3.37
C ARG A 23 21.99 8.18 -4.75
N GLU A 24 21.41 7.03 -5.08
CA GLU A 24 20.72 6.79 -6.35
C GLU A 24 19.34 7.49 -6.40
N ALA A 25 18.60 7.51 -5.29
CA ALA A 25 17.39 8.32 -5.11
C ALA A 25 17.70 9.83 -5.20
N GLN A 26 18.84 10.27 -4.65
CA GLN A 26 19.35 11.64 -4.82
C GLN A 26 19.77 11.96 -6.27
N ARG A 27 20.29 10.98 -7.02
CA ARG A 27 20.55 11.13 -8.47
C ARG A 27 19.27 11.15 -9.30
N CYS A 28 18.27 10.33 -8.95
CA CYS A 28 16.96 10.31 -9.59
C CYS A 28 16.21 11.64 -9.37
N THR A 29 16.25 12.19 -8.14
CA THR A 29 15.72 13.53 -7.83
C THR A 29 16.48 14.65 -8.55
N ARG A 30 17.81 14.51 -8.80
CA ARG A 30 18.55 15.45 -9.67
C ARG A 30 18.18 15.32 -11.15
N ARG A 31 17.90 14.11 -11.67
CA ARG A 31 17.47 13.89 -13.07
C ARG A 31 16.05 14.44 -13.34
N VAL A 32 15.19 14.46 -12.31
CA VAL A 32 13.85 15.09 -12.36
C VAL A 32 13.93 16.63 -12.37
N ARG A 33 15.04 17.26 -11.97
CA ARG A 33 15.20 18.74 -12.06
C ARG A 33 15.30 19.24 -13.50
N GLY A 34 15.78 18.43 -14.44
CA GLY A 34 15.79 18.75 -15.88
C GLY A 34 14.41 18.70 -16.53
N ALA A 35 13.49 17.87 -16.00
CA ALA A 35 12.10 17.83 -16.43
C ALA A 35 11.28 19.03 -15.90
N SER A 36 11.78 19.77 -14.91
CA SER A 36 11.02 20.80 -14.17
C SER A 36 10.40 21.88 -15.06
N LYS A 37 11.06 22.30 -16.15
CA LYS A 37 10.51 23.32 -17.06
C LYS A 37 9.36 22.79 -17.91
N LEU A 38 9.46 21.57 -18.45
CA LEU A 38 8.39 20.97 -19.26
C LEU A 38 7.21 20.54 -18.38
N THR A 39 7.45 20.01 -17.18
CA THR A 39 6.38 19.68 -16.22
C THR A 39 5.75 20.94 -15.62
N ALA A 40 6.48 22.06 -15.51
CA ALA A 40 5.92 23.36 -15.13
C ALA A 40 5.16 24.02 -16.28
N LEU A 41 5.62 23.87 -17.53
CA LEU A 41 4.93 24.32 -18.73
C LEU A 41 3.63 23.54 -18.94
N LEU A 42 3.66 22.21 -18.82
CA LEU A 42 2.46 21.36 -18.85
C LEU A 42 1.53 21.64 -17.67
N ALA A 43 2.07 21.95 -16.48
CA ALA A 43 1.25 22.42 -15.36
C ALA A 43 0.58 23.75 -15.69
N ARG A 44 1.30 24.70 -16.31
CA ARG A 44 0.76 26.01 -16.73
C ARG A 44 -0.29 25.85 -17.81
N VAL A 45 -0.09 24.94 -18.75
CA VAL A 45 -1.06 24.60 -19.81
C VAL A 45 -2.30 23.92 -19.22
N GLU A 46 -2.15 22.97 -18.29
CA GLU A 46 -3.28 22.37 -17.54
C GLU A 46 -4.02 23.41 -16.68
N THR A 47 -3.29 24.34 -16.05
CA THR A 47 -3.87 25.44 -15.26
C THR A 47 -4.61 26.45 -16.15
N SER A 48 -4.11 26.68 -17.37
CA SER A 48 -4.68 27.67 -18.30
C SER A 48 -5.83 27.10 -19.15
N LEU A 49 -5.87 25.79 -19.42
CA LEU A 49 -6.91 25.17 -20.25
C LEU A 49 -8.12 24.64 -19.45
N PHE A 50 -7.98 24.29 -18.18
CA PHE A 50 -9.07 23.68 -17.40
C PHE A 50 -9.43 24.37 -16.08
N GLY A 51 -8.69 25.39 -15.63
CA GLY A 51 -9.06 26.26 -14.48
C GLY A 51 -9.22 25.57 -13.11
N TYR A 52 -9.16 24.25 -13.01
CA TYR A 52 -9.53 23.51 -11.81
C TYR A 52 -8.31 23.31 -10.89
N ARG A 53 -8.03 24.29 -10.03
CA ARG A 53 -7.26 24.02 -8.81
C ARG A 53 -8.14 23.23 -7.87
N MET A 54 -7.68 22.05 -7.49
CA MET A 54 -8.35 21.27 -6.45
C MET A 54 -8.30 22.06 -5.12
N PRO A 55 -9.44 22.21 -4.42
CA PRO A 55 -9.49 22.87 -3.12
C PRO A 55 -8.57 22.18 -2.11
N ASP A 56 -8.08 22.92 -1.10
CA ASP A 56 -7.20 22.36 -0.07
C ASP A 56 -7.80 21.03 0.48
N PRO A 57 -7.03 19.92 0.51
CA PRO A 57 -7.52 18.64 0.98
C PRO A 57 -8.18 18.70 2.36
N ARG A 58 -7.71 19.57 3.26
CA ARG A 58 -8.28 19.77 4.60
C ARG A 58 -9.71 20.30 4.51
N VAL A 59 -9.98 21.21 3.57
CA VAL A 59 -11.33 21.76 3.33
C VAL A 59 -12.24 20.67 2.79
N LEU A 60 -11.77 19.85 1.83
CA LEU A 60 -12.56 18.74 1.30
C LEU A 60 -12.87 17.68 2.36
N ILE A 61 -11.90 17.34 3.22
CA ILE A 61 -12.10 16.41 4.34
C ILE A 61 -13.11 16.96 5.33
N MET A 62 -12.98 18.24 5.68
CA MET A 62 -13.90 18.92 6.60
C MET A 62 -15.33 18.98 6.04
N GLN A 63 -15.50 19.37 4.77
CA GLN A 63 -16.80 19.46 4.10
C GLN A 63 -17.47 18.08 3.97
N ALA A 64 -16.70 17.05 3.66
CA ALA A 64 -17.21 15.68 3.62
C ALA A 64 -17.45 15.08 5.02
N GLN A 65 -17.11 15.81 6.08
CA GLN A 65 -17.13 15.35 7.47
C GLN A 65 -16.43 13.99 7.64
N TRP A 66 -15.42 13.73 6.82
CA TRP A 66 -14.80 12.43 6.75
C TRP A 66 -13.78 12.26 7.86
N ARG A 67 -13.81 11.09 8.49
CA ARG A 67 -12.81 10.65 9.44
C ARG A 67 -12.39 9.24 9.07
N ARG A 68 -11.15 8.89 9.36
CA ARG A 68 -10.68 7.51 9.24
C ARG A 68 -11.45 6.62 10.22
N ASP A 69 -11.72 5.40 9.81
CA ASP A 69 -12.41 4.40 10.61
C ASP A 69 -11.60 4.08 11.88
N ASP A 70 -12.33 3.87 12.98
CA ASP A 70 -11.72 3.40 14.22
C ASP A 70 -11.11 2.01 14.02
N ILE A 71 -9.98 1.75 14.68
CA ILE A 71 -9.27 0.49 14.55
C ILE A 71 -10.15 -0.69 14.96
N SER A 72 -11.01 -0.54 15.97
CA SER A 72 -11.93 -1.57 16.42
C SER A 72 -13.11 -1.82 15.46
N SER A 73 -13.38 -0.90 14.52
CA SER A 73 -14.52 -0.99 13.61
C SER A 73 -14.33 -1.96 12.42
N TYR A 74 -13.15 -2.54 12.27
CA TYR A 74 -12.85 -3.49 11.20
C TYR A 74 -11.95 -4.65 11.66
N CYS A 75 -12.07 -5.77 10.95
CA CYS A 75 -11.31 -6.97 11.24
C CYS A 75 -9.81 -6.72 11.12
N SER A 76 -9.02 -7.02 12.15
CA SER A 76 -7.56 -6.89 12.14
C SER A 76 -6.88 -7.72 11.03
N ARG A 77 -7.48 -8.84 10.64
CA ARG A 77 -6.91 -9.74 9.63
C ARG A 77 -7.15 -9.31 8.20
N CYS A 78 -8.38 -8.91 7.86
CA CYS A 78 -8.77 -8.66 6.46
C CYS A 78 -9.30 -7.24 6.22
N ALA A 79 -9.39 -6.41 7.26
CA ALA A 79 -9.90 -5.05 7.23
C ALA A 79 -11.36 -4.91 6.76
N THR A 80 -12.15 -5.99 6.71
CA THR A 80 -13.58 -5.88 6.42
C THR A 80 -14.33 -5.35 7.65
N THR A 81 -15.32 -4.47 7.45
CA THR A 81 -16.04 -3.70 8.51
C THR A 81 -16.78 -4.58 9.53
N LEU A 82 -16.43 -4.63 10.82
CA LEU A 82 -17.15 -5.51 11.74
C LEU A 82 -18.63 -5.12 11.86
N VAL A 83 -19.52 -6.13 11.88
CA VAL A 83 -20.94 -5.91 12.21
C VAL A 83 -21.11 -5.95 13.73
N GLN A 84 -22.25 -5.43 14.22
CA GLN A 84 -22.54 -5.43 15.65
C GLN A 84 -22.44 -6.83 16.24
N PHE A 85 -21.76 -6.93 17.39
CA PHE A 85 -21.54 -8.18 18.14
C PHE A 85 -20.73 -9.24 17.40
N GLU A 86 -20.07 -8.90 16.29
CA GLU A 86 -19.17 -9.82 15.61
C GLU A 86 -17.87 -9.99 16.41
N GLU A 87 -17.71 -11.15 17.05
CA GLU A 87 -16.45 -11.53 17.65
C GLU A 87 -15.40 -11.73 16.55
N ALA A 88 -14.37 -10.89 16.51
CA ALA A 88 -13.33 -10.92 15.48
C ALA A 88 -12.03 -11.59 15.94
N SER A 89 -12.05 -12.27 17.09
CA SER A 89 -10.95 -13.07 17.61
C SER A 89 -10.53 -14.11 16.55
N GLY A 90 -9.29 -14.01 16.07
CA GLY A 90 -8.78 -14.86 14.99
C GLY A 90 -9.38 -14.63 13.59
N GLY A 91 -10.27 -13.65 13.40
CA GLY A 91 -10.84 -13.25 12.10
C GLY A 91 -12.36 -13.10 12.10
N CYS A 92 -12.88 -12.24 11.23
CA CYS A 92 -14.32 -12.05 11.00
C CYS A 92 -14.91 -13.17 10.10
N ALA A 93 -16.24 -13.19 9.92
CA ALA A 93 -16.95 -14.19 9.11
C ALA A 93 -16.39 -14.33 7.68
N GLU A 94 -15.82 -13.27 7.12
CA GLU A 94 -15.26 -13.27 5.76
C GLU A 94 -13.88 -13.94 5.65
N CYS A 95 -13.11 -13.98 6.74
CA CYS A 95 -11.71 -14.40 6.69
C CYS A 95 -11.33 -15.51 7.66
N ARG A 96 -12.20 -15.82 8.63
CA ARG A 96 -11.98 -16.92 9.56
C ARG A 96 -11.78 -18.22 8.79
N GLY A 97 -10.76 -18.99 9.20
CA GLY A 97 -10.38 -20.24 8.53
C GLY A 97 -9.70 -20.08 7.15
N ARG A 98 -9.58 -18.88 6.59
CA ARG A 98 -8.98 -18.66 5.27
C ARG A 98 -7.51 -18.29 5.34
N LYS A 99 -6.71 -18.82 4.40
CA LYS A 99 -5.33 -18.37 4.15
C LYS A 99 -5.34 -17.12 3.28
N LEU A 100 -5.18 -15.95 3.88
CA LEU A 100 -5.21 -14.66 3.17
C LEU A 100 -3.91 -14.34 2.41
N GLY A 101 -2.79 -15.00 2.76
CA GLY A 101 -1.47 -14.71 2.19
C GLY A 101 -0.71 -13.57 2.89
N PHE A 102 -1.39 -12.78 3.72
CA PHE A 102 -0.85 -11.74 4.59
C PHE A 102 -1.37 -11.93 6.03
N ASP A 103 -0.74 -11.26 7.00
CA ASP A 103 -0.95 -11.51 8.43
C ASP A 103 -2.02 -10.61 9.05
N ALA A 104 -2.04 -9.34 8.65
CA ALA A 104 -3.05 -8.37 9.08
C ALA A 104 -3.33 -7.35 7.97
N ALA A 105 -4.39 -6.55 8.15
CA ALA A 105 -4.74 -5.49 7.25
C ALA A 105 -5.21 -4.22 7.98
N VAL A 106 -4.85 -3.07 7.42
CA VAL A 106 -5.20 -1.72 7.90
C VAL A 106 -5.88 -0.94 6.78
N ARG A 107 -6.88 -0.14 7.12
CA ARG A 107 -7.60 0.74 6.18
C ARG A 107 -7.92 2.10 6.78
N LEU A 108 -8.13 3.10 5.92
CA LEU A 108 -8.71 4.37 6.38
C LEU A 108 -10.24 4.36 6.38
N GLY A 109 -10.87 3.60 5.48
CA GLY A 109 -12.33 3.63 5.37
C GLY A 109 -12.86 2.63 4.37
N ARG A 110 -14.19 2.57 4.26
CA ARG A 110 -14.86 1.69 3.30
C ARG A 110 -14.67 2.27 1.91
N TYR A 111 -14.69 1.44 0.88
CA TYR A 111 -14.75 1.90 -0.51
C TYR A 111 -16.16 2.41 -0.82
N ALA A 112 -16.49 3.54 -0.21
CA ALA A 112 -17.74 4.27 -0.28
C ALA A 112 -17.40 5.78 -0.28
N PRO A 113 -18.35 6.67 -0.58
CA PRO A 113 -18.09 8.10 -0.51
C PRO A 113 -17.60 8.51 0.89
N PRO A 114 -16.64 9.46 0.98
CA PRO A 114 -16.00 10.15 -0.13
C PRO A 114 -14.78 9.43 -0.72
N LEU A 115 -14.28 8.37 -0.08
CA LEU A 115 -13.07 7.66 -0.54
C LEU A 115 -13.23 7.03 -1.93
N SER A 116 -14.42 6.53 -2.28
CA SER A 116 -14.69 5.99 -3.62
C SER A 116 -14.60 7.05 -4.73
N GLN A 117 -14.66 8.34 -4.38
CA GLN A 117 -14.48 9.47 -5.30
C GLN A 117 -13.03 9.95 -5.30
N TRP A 118 -12.44 10.12 -4.12
CA TRP A 118 -11.08 10.66 -3.98
C TRP A 118 -10.00 9.68 -4.46
N VAL A 119 -10.12 8.39 -4.13
CA VAL A 119 -9.06 7.41 -4.46
C VAL A 119 -8.84 7.28 -5.97
N PRO A 120 -9.89 7.19 -6.81
CA PRO A 120 -9.72 7.25 -8.26
C PRO A 120 -9.17 8.60 -8.76
N ALA A 121 -9.44 9.72 -8.07
CA ALA A 121 -9.04 11.05 -8.49
C ALA A 121 -7.54 11.36 -8.25
N ILE A 122 -6.91 10.74 -7.24
CA ILE A 122 -5.47 10.87 -6.91
C ILE A 122 -4.55 10.55 -8.10
N LYS A 123 -5.07 9.83 -9.10
CA LYS A 123 -4.38 9.52 -10.36
C LYS A 123 -4.05 10.78 -11.17
N HIS A 124 -4.82 11.84 -10.99
CA HIS A 124 -4.60 13.13 -11.62
C HIS A 124 -3.64 13.97 -10.79
N ARG A 125 -2.72 14.68 -11.47
CA ARG A 125 -1.72 15.54 -10.82
C ARG A 125 -2.33 16.56 -9.86
N ALA A 126 -3.50 17.10 -10.21
CA ALA A 126 -4.24 18.06 -9.40
C ALA A 126 -4.62 17.52 -8.00
N TRP A 127 -4.77 16.20 -7.84
CA TRP A 127 -5.19 15.56 -6.59
C TRP A 127 -4.04 14.97 -5.77
N ARG A 128 -2.78 15.22 -6.16
CA ARG A 128 -1.61 14.70 -5.44
C ARG A 128 -1.56 15.17 -3.99
N SER A 129 -1.99 16.39 -3.70
CA SER A 129 -2.09 16.92 -2.33
C SER A 129 -3.03 16.08 -1.47
N MET A 130 -4.17 15.64 -1.99
CA MET A 130 -5.06 14.70 -1.28
C MET A 130 -4.37 13.37 -1.06
N GLY A 131 -3.67 12.85 -2.07
CA GLY A 131 -2.93 11.60 -1.92
C GLY A 131 -1.84 11.66 -0.84
N ARG A 132 -1.17 12.82 -0.66
CA ARG A 132 -0.24 13.04 0.47
C ARG A 132 -0.96 12.96 1.81
N VAL A 133 -2.06 13.70 1.93
CA VAL A 133 -2.84 13.73 3.17
C VAL A 133 -3.37 12.33 3.52
N LEU A 134 -3.94 11.61 2.56
CA LEU A 134 -4.43 10.25 2.79
C LEU A 134 -3.30 9.25 3.04
N GLY A 135 -2.16 9.37 2.36
CA GLY A 135 -0.98 8.55 2.64
C GLY A 135 -0.44 8.75 4.05
N ALA A 136 -0.34 10.01 4.50
CA ALA A 136 0.06 10.33 5.87
C ALA A 136 -0.96 9.80 6.89
N GLN A 137 -2.26 9.99 6.64
CA GLN A 137 -3.32 9.43 7.47
C GLN A 137 -3.24 7.90 7.57
N LEU A 138 -2.86 7.21 6.48
CA LEU A 138 -2.68 5.75 6.47
C LEU A 138 -1.46 5.34 7.31
N GLY A 139 -0.36 6.10 7.24
CA GLY A 139 0.79 5.90 8.13
C GLY A 139 0.43 6.04 9.60
N GLU A 140 -0.33 7.08 9.96
CA GLU A 140 -0.83 7.28 11.31
C GLU A 140 -1.81 6.18 11.76
N GLN A 141 -2.64 5.66 10.85
CA GLN A 141 -3.53 4.54 11.13
C GLN A 141 -2.75 3.24 11.39
N ILE A 142 -1.63 3.03 10.68
CA ILE A 142 -0.73 1.90 10.93
C ILE A 142 -0.11 2.02 12.32
N ARG A 143 0.39 3.21 12.69
CA ARG A 143 0.93 3.46 14.04
C ARG A 143 -0.09 3.15 15.12
N ALA A 144 -1.29 3.70 15.00
CA ALA A 144 -2.36 3.44 15.95
C ALA A 144 -2.72 1.93 16.03
N ALA A 145 -2.66 1.19 14.93
CA ALA A 145 -2.88 -0.26 14.95
C ALA A 145 -1.74 -1.04 15.64
N VAL A 146 -0.50 -0.54 15.58
CA VAL A 146 0.63 -1.08 16.35
C VAL A 146 0.42 -0.79 17.84
N ASP A 147 0.02 0.43 18.18
CA ASP A 147 -0.22 0.85 19.57
C ASP A 147 -1.37 0.06 20.21
N ASP A 148 -2.40 -0.30 19.42
CA ASP A 148 -3.50 -1.21 19.80
C ASP A 148 -3.08 -2.69 19.89
N GLY A 149 -1.80 -3.00 19.62
CA GLY A 149 -1.27 -4.36 19.72
C GLY A 149 -1.68 -5.31 18.60
N LYS A 150 -2.20 -4.81 17.47
CA LYS A 150 -2.67 -5.67 16.37
C LYS A 150 -1.54 -6.40 15.66
N PHE A 151 -0.36 -5.79 15.58
CA PHE A 151 0.84 -6.36 15.00
C PHE A 151 2.08 -5.57 15.46
N GLU A 152 3.26 -6.18 15.36
CA GLU A 152 4.53 -5.52 15.68
C GLU A 152 4.87 -4.38 14.70
N PHE A 153 5.58 -3.35 15.18
CA PHE A 153 6.02 -2.24 14.35
C PHE A 153 6.83 -2.71 13.13
N PRO A 154 6.56 -2.21 11.91
CA PRO A 154 7.21 -2.71 10.69
C PRO A 154 8.63 -2.19 10.51
N ASP A 155 9.41 -2.89 9.68
CA ASP A 155 10.80 -2.54 9.34
C ASP A 155 10.93 -1.84 7.98
N ALA A 156 9.96 -2.06 7.08
CA ALA A 156 9.98 -1.48 5.74
C ALA A 156 8.58 -1.35 5.12
N VAL A 157 8.47 -0.43 4.16
CA VAL A 157 7.25 -0.20 3.38
C VAL A 157 7.48 -0.60 1.92
N VAL A 158 6.52 -1.31 1.33
CA VAL A 158 6.51 -1.76 -0.07
C VAL A 158 5.21 -1.31 -0.72
N GLY A 159 5.28 -0.56 -1.83
CA GLY A 159 4.11 -0.31 -2.66
C GLY A 159 3.86 -1.46 -3.64
N VAL A 160 2.60 -1.87 -3.83
CA VAL A 160 2.24 -2.87 -4.84
C VAL A 160 2.60 -2.34 -6.24
N PRO A 161 3.47 -3.02 -7.00
CA PRO A 161 3.89 -2.51 -8.30
C PRO A 161 2.74 -2.64 -9.31
N SER A 162 2.46 -1.57 -10.04
CA SER A 162 1.55 -1.61 -11.19
C SER A 162 2.26 -2.10 -12.46
N HIS A 163 1.55 -2.84 -13.32
CA HIS A 163 2.05 -3.23 -14.65
C HIS A 163 2.39 -1.98 -15.48
N TRP A 164 3.48 -2.04 -16.27
CA TRP A 164 4.03 -0.92 -17.02
C TRP A 164 3.03 -0.26 -17.99
N THR A 165 2.13 -1.03 -18.63
CA THR A 165 1.05 -0.46 -19.46
C THR A 165 0.07 0.40 -18.66
N ARG A 166 -0.21 0.04 -17.40
CA ARG A 166 -1.02 0.88 -16.49
C ARG A 166 -0.25 2.10 -16.01
N ARG A 167 1.09 2.04 -15.91
CA ARG A 167 1.95 3.18 -15.57
C ARG A 167 2.01 4.20 -16.72
N LEU A 168 2.10 3.73 -17.97
CA LEU A 168 2.12 4.58 -19.18
C LEU A 168 0.77 5.26 -19.44
N LEU A 169 -0.34 4.53 -19.34
CA LEU A 169 -1.67 5.09 -19.58
C LEU A 169 -2.15 6.05 -18.46
N ARG A 170 -1.59 5.95 -17.25
CA ARG A 170 -2.07 6.70 -16.07
C ARG A 170 -1.02 7.65 -15.48
N GLY A 171 0.19 7.69 -16.03
CA GLY A 171 1.27 8.62 -15.66
C GLY A 171 1.87 8.46 -14.25
N ILE A 172 1.30 7.64 -13.34
CA ILE A 172 1.74 7.53 -11.94
C ILE A 172 1.61 6.07 -11.43
N ALA A 173 2.58 5.62 -10.62
CA ALA A 173 2.47 4.41 -9.82
C ALA A 173 1.81 4.72 -8.46
N HIS A 174 0.47 4.68 -8.40
CA HIS A 174 -0.31 5.22 -7.27
C HIS A 174 0.02 4.60 -5.91
N ALA A 175 0.09 3.27 -5.86
CA ALA A 175 0.44 2.54 -4.64
C ALA A 175 1.87 2.86 -4.16
N GLU A 176 2.80 3.16 -5.09
CA GLU A 176 4.16 3.55 -4.73
C GLU A 176 4.21 4.96 -4.14
N PHE A 177 3.43 5.90 -4.68
CA PHE A 177 3.32 7.24 -4.12
C PHE A 177 2.71 7.25 -2.72
N ILE A 178 1.63 6.49 -2.51
CA ILE A 178 1.03 6.34 -1.18
C ILE A 178 2.02 5.67 -0.22
N ALA A 179 2.78 4.67 -0.69
CA ALA A 179 3.82 4.01 0.10
C ALA A 179 4.94 4.97 0.53
N ASP A 180 5.33 5.92 -0.33
CA ASP A 180 6.36 6.91 0.01
C ASP A 180 5.88 7.85 1.14
N GLU A 181 4.60 8.21 1.16
CA GLU A 181 4.00 9.03 2.24
C GLU A 181 3.85 8.23 3.54
N VAL A 182 3.41 6.97 3.46
CA VAL A 182 3.37 6.05 4.61
C VAL A 182 4.76 5.86 5.21
N ALA A 183 5.78 5.65 4.38
CA ALA A 183 7.16 5.47 4.80
C ALA A 183 7.71 6.72 5.51
N GLN A 184 7.39 7.91 4.99
CA GLN A 184 7.75 9.18 5.64
C GLN A 184 7.09 9.31 7.01
N THR A 185 5.79 9.05 7.11
CA THR A 185 5.05 9.13 8.38
C THR A 185 5.59 8.15 9.42
N LEU A 186 5.93 6.93 9.01
CA LEU A 186 6.47 5.90 9.90
C LEU A 186 7.98 6.05 10.15
N ALA A 187 8.67 6.97 9.48
CA ALA A 187 10.13 7.11 9.48
C ALA A 187 10.86 5.81 9.07
N LEU A 188 10.32 5.09 8.09
CA LEU A 188 10.83 3.81 7.60
C LEU A 188 11.37 3.89 6.17
N PRO A 189 12.28 2.99 5.77
CA PRO A 189 12.67 2.88 4.37
C PRO A 189 11.53 2.33 3.52
N ARG A 190 11.27 3.00 2.39
CA ARG A 190 10.49 2.41 1.30
C ARG A 190 11.42 1.59 0.41
N ILE A 191 11.12 0.30 0.24
CA ILE A 191 11.87 -0.61 -0.62
C ILE A 191 11.02 -1.13 -1.79
N ASN A 192 11.67 -1.63 -2.83
CA ASN A 192 11.04 -2.09 -4.07
C ASN A 192 11.42 -3.52 -4.48
N PRO A 193 11.16 -4.51 -3.62
CA PRO A 193 11.55 -5.87 -3.92
C PRO A 193 10.72 -6.49 -5.03
N LEU A 194 9.51 -5.97 -5.31
CA LEU A 194 8.59 -6.58 -6.28
C LEU A 194 8.70 -5.93 -7.67
N PHE A 195 8.44 -6.72 -8.70
CA PHE A 195 8.12 -6.25 -10.04
C PHE A 195 7.05 -7.12 -10.69
N VAL A 196 6.39 -6.57 -11.70
CA VAL A 196 5.43 -7.31 -12.54
C VAL A 196 6.18 -7.75 -13.80
N PRO A 197 6.36 -9.06 -14.05
CA PRO A 197 7.06 -9.53 -15.24
C PRO A 197 6.28 -9.16 -16.50
N LEU A 198 7.01 -8.81 -17.57
CA LEU A 198 6.44 -8.75 -18.91
C LEU A 198 5.97 -10.16 -19.27
N ARG A 199 4.72 -10.34 -19.70
CA ARG A 199 4.26 -11.64 -20.22
C ARG A 199 5.13 -12.01 -21.42
N THR A 200 6.15 -12.83 -21.22
CA THR A 200 6.75 -13.58 -22.32
C THR A 200 5.70 -14.56 -22.79
N ARG A 201 5.24 -14.41 -24.04
CA ARG A 201 4.52 -15.48 -24.76
C ARG A 201 5.40 -16.72 -24.70
N GLN A 202 5.13 -17.63 -23.77
CA GLN A 202 5.68 -18.97 -23.81
C GLN A 202 4.62 -19.87 -24.42
N THR A 203 4.73 -20.02 -25.74
CA THR A 203 4.18 -21.12 -26.50
C THR A 203 4.65 -22.44 -25.87
N GLY A 204 3.68 -23.30 -25.52
CA GLY A 204 3.92 -24.69 -25.14
C GLY A 204 4.23 -24.94 -23.66
N ARG A 205 3.19 -25.22 -22.86
CA ARG A 205 3.16 -26.35 -21.91
C ARG A 205 1.79 -26.50 -21.22
N ASN A 206 1.58 -27.73 -20.77
CA ASN A 206 0.33 -28.47 -20.55
C ASN A 206 -0.83 -27.79 -19.79
N ARG A 207 -2.04 -28.26 -20.13
CA ARG A 207 -3.35 -27.93 -19.55
C ARG A 207 -3.40 -28.07 -18.01
N SER A 208 -2.52 -28.88 -17.41
CA SER A 208 -2.38 -29.09 -15.96
C SER A 208 -1.59 -28.00 -15.21
N GLN A 209 -0.76 -27.19 -15.89
CA GLN A 209 -0.09 -26.02 -15.27
C GLN A 209 -0.96 -24.76 -15.22
N ARG A 210 -2.17 -24.79 -15.80
CA ARG A 210 -3.12 -23.66 -15.79
C ARG A 210 -3.81 -23.45 -14.43
N LEU A 211 -3.73 -24.43 -13.52
CA LEU A 211 -4.49 -24.42 -12.26
C LEU A 211 -3.80 -23.69 -11.09
N HIS A 212 -2.58 -23.17 -11.27
CA HIS A 212 -1.94 -22.30 -10.29
C HIS A 212 -1.67 -20.93 -10.91
N SER A 213 -2.61 -20.00 -10.67
CA SER A 213 -2.51 -18.56 -10.83
C SER A 213 -1.10 -18.06 -11.15
N GLN A 214 -0.89 -17.74 -12.42
CA GLN A 214 0.29 -17.10 -13.00
C GLN A 214 0.90 -16.09 -12.01
N ARG A 215 2.20 -16.23 -11.72
CA ARG A 215 2.98 -15.37 -10.81
C ARG A 215 2.85 -13.90 -11.20
N LEU A 216 1.86 -13.20 -10.64
CA LEU A 216 1.58 -11.77 -10.91
C LEU A 216 2.76 -10.88 -10.53
N PHE A 217 3.57 -11.34 -9.56
CA PHE A 217 4.74 -10.64 -9.06
C PHE A 217 5.93 -11.59 -8.97
N GLN A 218 7.12 -11.02 -9.07
CA GLN A 218 8.39 -11.68 -8.80
C GLN A 218 9.28 -10.74 -7.97
N THR A 219 10.25 -11.30 -7.26
CA THR A 219 11.28 -10.52 -6.58
C THR A 219 12.35 -10.06 -7.56
N ARG A 220 12.75 -8.80 -7.46
CA ARG A 220 13.86 -8.26 -8.25
C ARG A 220 15.15 -8.94 -7.81
N ALA A 221 16.01 -9.30 -8.77
CA ALA A 221 17.32 -9.89 -8.47
C ALA A 221 18.17 -9.01 -7.55
N ASN A 222 18.08 -7.68 -7.71
CA ASN A 222 18.81 -6.70 -6.91
C ASN A 222 17.99 -6.17 -5.72
N ALA A 223 16.94 -6.88 -5.28
CA ALA A 223 16.18 -6.50 -4.10
C ALA A 223 17.06 -6.60 -2.83
N PRO A 224 16.87 -5.72 -1.84
CA PRO A 224 17.49 -5.91 -0.54
C PRO A 224 16.99 -7.24 0.09
N PRO A 225 17.82 -7.90 0.93
CA PRO A 225 17.38 -9.09 1.66
C PRO A 225 16.11 -8.81 2.45
N LEU A 226 15.12 -9.69 2.34
CA LEU A 226 13.85 -9.58 3.08
C LEU A 226 13.80 -10.48 4.32
N LEU A 227 14.86 -11.25 4.55
CA LEU A 227 14.91 -12.26 5.60
C LEU A 227 14.62 -11.64 6.98
N GLY A 228 13.55 -12.11 7.63
CA GLY A 228 13.15 -11.68 8.96
C GLY A 228 12.39 -10.34 9.02
N LEU A 229 12.26 -9.61 7.90
CA LEU A 229 11.63 -8.29 7.90
C LEU A 229 10.11 -8.37 8.09
N ARG A 230 9.58 -7.40 8.83
CA ARG A 230 8.15 -7.10 8.96
C ARG A 230 7.80 -6.00 7.95
N ILE A 231 6.97 -6.32 6.97
CA ILE A 231 6.73 -5.45 5.82
C ILE A 231 5.31 -4.92 5.83
N VAL A 232 5.13 -3.61 5.60
CA VAL A 232 3.83 -3.05 5.18
C VAL A 232 3.76 -3.03 3.66
N LEU A 233 2.77 -3.72 3.11
CA LEU A 233 2.43 -3.75 1.70
C LEU A 233 1.25 -2.80 1.42
N VAL A 234 1.51 -1.72 0.70
CA VAL A 234 0.57 -0.62 0.45
C VAL A 234 -0.08 -0.73 -0.93
N ASP A 235 -1.39 -0.55 -1.00
CA ASP A 235 -2.17 -0.40 -2.23
C ASP A 235 -3.23 0.71 -2.09
N ASP A 236 -3.88 1.12 -3.18
CA ASP A 236 -4.93 2.15 -3.12
C ASP A 236 -6.25 1.60 -2.56
N VAL A 237 -6.74 0.50 -3.12
CA VAL A 237 -8.00 -0.13 -2.74
C VAL A 237 -7.83 -1.64 -2.64
N LYS A 238 -8.20 -2.21 -1.50
CA LYS A 238 -8.39 -3.65 -1.37
C LYS A 238 -9.85 -4.00 -1.72
N THR A 239 -10.01 -4.78 -2.79
CA THR A 239 -11.29 -5.44 -3.10
C THR A 239 -11.29 -6.87 -2.54
N THR A 240 -11.13 -7.88 -3.40
CA THR A 240 -11.05 -9.30 -3.00
C THR A 240 -9.77 -9.64 -2.24
N GLY A 241 -8.75 -8.78 -2.30
CA GLY A 241 -7.44 -9.02 -1.71
C GLY A 241 -6.55 -10.01 -2.47
N ARG A 242 -6.98 -10.53 -3.64
CA ARG A 242 -6.20 -11.50 -4.43
C ARG A 242 -4.83 -10.97 -4.86
N THR A 243 -4.78 -9.73 -5.36
CA THR A 243 -3.51 -9.10 -5.77
C THR A 243 -2.55 -8.96 -4.59
N LEU A 244 -3.07 -8.49 -3.46
CA LEU A 244 -2.31 -8.32 -2.22
C LEU A 244 -1.82 -9.67 -1.67
N ALA A 245 -2.66 -10.70 -1.69
CA ALA A 245 -2.30 -12.06 -1.31
C ALA A 245 -1.14 -12.61 -2.16
N CYS A 246 -1.20 -12.42 -3.48
CA CYS A 246 -0.12 -12.83 -4.38
C CYS A 246 1.19 -12.09 -4.09
N ALA A 247 1.14 -10.77 -3.91
CA ALA A 247 2.32 -9.96 -3.59
C ALA A 247 2.92 -10.34 -2.22
N ALA A 248 2.08 -10.48 -1.21
CA ALA A 248 2.48 -10.88 0.14
C ALA A 248 3.13 -12.28 0.14
N ARG A 249 2.58 -13.23 -0.62
CA ARG A 249 3.17 -14.57 -0.78
C ARG A 249 4.58 -14.50 -1.34
N VAL A 250 4.82 -13.69 -2.37
CA VAL A 250 6.15 -13.51 -2.97
C VAL A 250 7.14 -12.88 -1.98
N LEU A 251 6.69 -11.93 -1.17
CA LEU A 251 7.52 -11.33 -0.11
C LEU A 251 7.89 -12.36 0.98
N LYS A 252 6.93 -13.17 1.41
CA LYS A 252 7.15 -14.25 2.39
C LYS A 252 8.06 -15.36 1.85
N GLU A 253 7.86 -15.76 0.59
CA GLU A 253 8.75 -16.71 -0.10
C GLU A 253 10.19 -16.18 -0.21
N ALA A 254 10.37 -14.86 -0.22
CA ALA A 254 11.68 -14.21 -0.20
C ALA A 254 12.23 -13.95 1.22
N GLY A 255 11.55 -14.44 2.27
CA GLY A 255 12.04 -14.46 3.65
C GLY A 255 11.40 -13.45 4.60
N ALA A 256 10.42 -12.65 4.17
CA ALA A 256 9.72 -11.73 5.06
C ALA A 256 9.02 -12.50 6.21
N ARG A 257 9.21 -12.04 7.46
CA ARG A 257 8.62 -12.65 8.66
C ARG A 257 7.11 -12.40 8.69
N THR A 258 6.69 -11.15 8.49
CA THR A 258 5.29 -10.76 8.41
C THR A 258 5.05 -9.80 7.26
N VAL A 259 3.84 -9.85 6.71
CA VAL A 259 3.35 -8.90 5.71
C VAL A 259 2.00 -8.37 6.17
N ILE A 260 1.95 -7.08 6.45
CA ILE A 260 0.75 -6.33 6.81
C ILE A 260 0.29 -5.57 5.58
N VAL A 261 -0.98 -5.70 5.22
CA VAL A 261 -1.56 -4.95 4.10
C VAL A 261 -2.09 -3.61 4.60
N ALA A 262 -1.84 -2.53 3.86
CA ALA A 262 -2.43 -1.23 4.11
C ALA A 262 -3.07 -0.69 2.84
N ALA A 263 -4.32 -0.24 2.94
CA ALA A 263 -5.04 0.35 1.81
C ALA A 263 -5.79 1.62 2.22
N LEU A 264 -5.94 2.58 1.30
CA LEU A 264 -6.77 3.76 1.59
C LEU A 264 -8.24 3.34 1.81
N ALA A 265 -8.73 2.39 1.02
CA ALA A 265 -10.10 1.91 1.13
C ALA A 265 -10.22 0.39 0.99
N VAL A 266 -11.24 -0.19 1.64
CA VAL A 266 -11.61 -1.61 1.49
C VAL A 266 -13.05 -1.72 1.00
N ALA A 267 -13.25 -2.48 -0.07
CA ALA A 267 -14.59 -2.86 -0.51
C ALA A 267 -15.06 -4.06 0.32
N ASP A 268 -16.13 -3.86 1.10
CA ASP A 268 -16.79 -4.93 1.81
C ASP A 268 -17.52 -5.85 0.80
N PRO A 269 -17.66 -7.16 1.10
CA PRO A 269 -18.42 -8.07 0.27
C PRO A 269 -19.91 -7.66 0.23
N PRO A 270 -20.60 -7.92 -0.89
CA PRO A 270 -21.94 -7.39 -1.15
C PRO A 270 -22.99 -7.83 -0.12
N ASN A 271 -22.84 -9.00 0.49
CA ASN A 271 -23.81 -9.55 1.43
C ASN A 271 -23.63 -9.07 2.87
N ARG A 272 -22.69 -8.16 3.13
CA ARG A 272 -22.35 -7.73 4.49
C ARG A 272 -23.12 -6.48 4.86
N ASN A 273 -24.15 -6.63 5.68
CA ASN A 273 -25.02 -5.54 6.13
C ASN A 273 -24.31 -4.67 7.18
N CYS A 274 -23.34 -3.89 6.73
CA CYS A 274 -22.44 -3.11 7.58
C CYS A 274 -23.12 -1.81 8.05
N ARG A 275 -23.90 -1.88 9.14
CA ARG A 275 -24.15 -0.69 9.97
C ARG A 275 -22.95 -0.53 10.93
N PRO A 276 -22.23 0.60 10.92
CA PRO A 276 -21.06 0.78 11.77
C PRO A 276 -21.40 0.57 13.24
N VAL A 277 -20.57 -0.20 13.94
CA VAL A 277 -20.62 -0.29 15.41
C VAL A 277 -20.21 1.09 15.94
N GLY A 278 -21.13 1.81 16.59
CA GLY A 278 -20.80 3.06 17.30
C GLY A 278 -21.45 4.36 16.80
N LEU A 279 -22.28 4.35 15.74
CA LEU A 279 -23.15 5.50 15.47
C LEU A 279 -24.35 5.46 16.44
N ARG A 280 -24.17 6.00 17.65
CA ARG A 280 -25.31 6.55 18.40
C ARG A 280 -25.86 7.70 17.57
N MET A 281 -26.90 7.44 16.77
CA MET A 281 -27.71 8.54 16.26
C MET A 281 -28.35 9.19 17.50
N GLY A 282 -27.91 10.41 17.81
CA GLY A 282 -28.63 11.26 18.75
C GLY A 282 -30.07 11.37 18.27
N ARG A 283 -31.00 11.13 19.20
CA ARG A 283 -32.43 11.36 18.98
C ARG A 283 -32.69 12.85 18.78
#